data_AF-A0A7L8GES8-F1
#
_entry.id   AF-A0A7L8GES8-F1
#
_cell.length_a   1.000
_cell.length_b   1.000
_cell.length_c   1.000
_cell.angle_alpha   90.00
_cell.angle_beta   90.00
_cell.angle_gamma   90.00
#
_symmetry.space_group_name_H-M   'P 1'
#
loop_
_entity.id
_entity.type
_entity.pdbx_description
1 polymer ?
#
loop_
_entity_poly.entity_id
_entity_poly.type
_entity_poly.pdbx_seq_one_letter_code
_entity_poly.pdbx_strand_id
1 'polypeptide(L)'
;KISETLAHLVPLGTPFLLMFFMVVIESVSNIIRPITLSIRLAANMTAGHLLISLMSSACTINMMSISLIIIMMQCFLMILELAVALIQAYVFTILVSLYYNEV
;
A
#
# COMPACT_ATOMS: atom_id res chain seq x y z
N LYS A 1 14.67 -7.32 26.23
CA LYS A 1 13.77 -6.32 26.85
C LYS A 1 12.38 -6.46 26.19
N ILE A 2 11.87 -7.70 26.26
CA ILE A 2 10.61 -8.16 25.61
C ILE A 2 9.54 -8.40 26.70
N SER A 3 9.95 -8.37 27.99
CA SER A 3 9.13 -8.69 29.14
C SER A 3 8.41 -7.49 29.78
N GLU A 4 8.79 -6.25 29.48
CA GLU A 4 8.18 -5.08 30.15
C GLU A 4 6.92 -4.54 29.42
N THR A 5 6.78 -4.75 28.11
CA THR A 5 5.60 -4.28 27.34
C THR A 5 4.44 -5.28 27.36
N LEU A 6 4.70 -6.58 27.57
CA LEU A 6 3.64 -7.58 27.77
C LEU A 6 2.91 -7.44 29.12
N ALA A 7 3.54 -6.78 30.09
CA ALA A 7 3.04 -6.70 31.46
C ALA A 7 1.90 -5.68 31.66
N HIS A 8 1.70 -4.75 30.74
CA HIS A 8 0.70 -3.68 30.89
C HIS A 8 -0.53 -3.83 29.98
N LEU A 9 -0.51 -4.72 28.98
CA LEU A 9 -1.66 -4.94 28.09
C LEU A 9 -2.44 -6.23 28.37
N VAL A 10 -1.92 -7.09 29.25
CA VAL A 10 -2.66 -8.24 29.75
C VAL A 10 -3.07 -7.94 31.19
N PRO A 11 -4.35 -7.65 31.50
CA PRO A 11 -4.82 -7.83 32.86
C PRO A 11 -4.45 -9.24 33.28
N LEU A 12 -3.65 -9.35 34.34
CA LEU A 12 -3.26 -10.61 34.98
C LEU A 12 -4.52 -11.49 35.18
N GLY A 13 -4.78 -12.43 34.25
CA GLY A 13 -6.01 -13.22 34.30
C GLY A 13 -6.49 -13.89 33.01
N THR A 14 -5.97 -13.57 31.82
CA THR A 14 -6.36 -14.32 30.61
C THR A 14 -5.59 -15.64 30.50
N PRO A 15 -6.27 -16.77 30.18
CA PRO A 15 -5.62 -18.07 30.10
C PRO A 15 -4.48 -18.04 29.06
N PHE A 16 -3.36 -18.68 29.40
CA PHE A 16 -2.12 -18.69 28.60
C PHE A 16 -2.33 -19.02 27.12
N LEU A 17 -3.34 -19.85 26.82
CA LEU A 17 -3.75 -20.24 25.47
C LEU A 17 -4.26 -19.05 24.64
N LEU A 18 -5.03 -18.14 25.25
CA LEU A 18 -5.63 -16.98 24.57
C LEU A 18 -4.58 -15.89 24.30
N MET A 19 -3.63 -15.71 25.24
CA MET A 19 -2.49 -14.82 25.08
C MET A 19 -1.60 -15.28 23.91
N PHE A 20 -1.28 -16.56 23.85
CA PHE A 20 -0.50 -17.12 22.74
C PHE A 20 -1.20 -16.90 21.39
N PHE A 21 -2.52 -17.11 21.34
CA PHE A 21 -3.30 -16.89 20.12
C PHE A 21 -3.25 -15.42 19.67
N MET A 22 -3.44 -14.46 20.58
CA MET A 22 -3.40 -13.02 20.29
C MET A 22 -2.05 -12.58 19.69
N VAL A 23 -0.93 -13.08 20.23
CA VAL A 23 0.41 -12.78 19.71
C VAL A 23 0.61 -13.32 18.28
N VAL A 24 0.05 -14.50 17.97
CA VAL A 24 0.10 -15.06 16.62
C VAL A 24 -0.67 -14.19 15.62
N ILE A 25 -1.87 -13.72 15.96
CA ILE A 25 -2.65 -12.85 15.06
C ILE A 25 -1.99 -11.48 14.87
N GLU A 26 -1.42 -10.89 15.94
CA GLU A 26 -0.73 -9.59 15.87
C GLU A 26 0.53 -9.68 14.99
N SER A 27 1.33 -10.75 15.15
CA SER A 27 2.53 -10.98 14.32
C SER A 27 2.19 -11.20 12.85
N VAL A 28 1.10 -11.93 12.55
CA VAL A 28 0.61 -12.08 11.17
C VAL A 28 0.09 -10.75 10.61
N SER A 29 -0.67 -9.97 11.39
CA SER A 29 -1.19 -8.65 11.00
C SER A 29 -0.07 -7.66 10.63
N ASN A 30 1.01 -7.65 11.43
CA ASN A 30 2.15 -6.78 11.20
C ASN A 30 2.89 -7.13 9.89
N ILE A 31 2.89 -8.39 9.47
CA ILE A 31 3.47 -8.85 8.19
C ILE A 31 2.54 -8.54 7.00
N ILE A 32 1.22 -8.67 7.17
CA ILE A 32 0.25 -8.42 6.08
C ILE A 32 0.19 -6.94 5.68
N ARG A 33 0.45 -6.02 6.62
CA ARG A 33 0.39 -4.57 6.40
C ARG A 33 1.38 -4.06 5.32
N PRO A 34 2.69 -4.37 5.34
CA PRO A 34 3.59 -4.04 4.23
C PRO A 34 3.20 -4.76 2.94
N ILE A 35 2.80 -6.02 3.01
CA ILE A 35 2.46 -6.83 1.83
C ILE A 35 1.27 -6.21 1.07
N THR A 36 0.21 -5.86 1.76
CA THR A 36 -0.98 -5.23 1.17
C THR A 36 -0.66 -3.86 0.55
N LEU A 37 0.26 -3.12 1.16
CA LEU A 37 0.70 -1.83 0.65
C LEU A 37 1.50 -1.96 -0.66
N SER A 38 2.44 -2.92 -0.72
CA SER A 38 3.22 -3.24 -1.92
C SER A 38 2.35 -3.72 -3.08
N ILE A 39 1.39 -4.60 -2.79
CA ILE A 39 0.43 -5.10 -3.79
C ILE A 39 -0.45 -3.96 -4.34
N ARG A 40 -0.87 -3.02 -3.49
CA ARG A 40 -1.66 -1.85 -3.93
C ARG A 40 -0.88 -0.99 -4.93
N LEU A 41 0.41 -0.76 -4.67
CA LEU A 41 1.26 0.00 -5.59
C LEU A 41 1.44 -0.75 -6.92
N ALA A 42 1.72 -2.05 -6.87
CA ALA A 42 1.88 -2.88 -8.06
C ALA A 42 0.59 -2.94 -8.90
N ALA A 43 -0.58 -3.09 -8.26
CA ALA A 43 -1.87 -3.09 -8.93
C ALA A 43 -2.18 -1.73 -9.59
N ASN A 44 -1.91 -0.62 -8.90
CA ASN A 44 -2.11 0.71 -9.46
C ASN A 44 -1.21 0.93 -10.69
N MET A 45 0.10 0.68 -10.58
CA MET A 45 1.04 0.85 -11.69
C MET A 45 0.76 -0.08 -12.88
N THR A 46 0.36 -1.33 -12.63
CA THR A 46 0.00 -2.25 -13.73
C THR A 46 -1.29 -1.84 -14.43
N ALA A 47 -2.30 -1.38 -13.68
CA ALA A 47 -3.55 -0.88 -14.23
C ALA A 47 -3.35 0.40 -15.06
N GLY A 48 -2.60 1.38 -14.56
CA GLY A 48 -2.30 2.60 -15.32
C GLY A 48 -1.45 2.32 -16.54
N HIS A 49 -0.44 1.45 -16.45
CA HIS A 49 0.33 1.03 -17.61
C HIS A 49 -0.52 0.30 -18.68
N LEU A 50 -1.44 -0.58 -18.26
CA LEU A 50 -2.41 -1.21 -19.17
C LEU A 50 -3.30 -0.17 -19.86
N LEU A 51 -3.79 0.80 -19.10
CA LEU A 51 -4.65 1.87 -19.62
C LEU A 51 -3.91 2.75 -20.63
N ILE A 52 -2.64 3.07 -20.36
CA ILE A 52 -1.75 3.75 -21.30
C ILE A 52 -1.57 2.96 -22.59
N SER A 53 -1.31 1.66 -22.49
CA SER A 53 -1.14 0.78 -23.66
C SER A 53 -2.40 0.73 -24.53
N LEU A 54 -3.58 0.62 -23.91
CA LEU A 54 -4.86 0.64 -24.60
C LEU A 54 -5.13 1.99 -25.28
N MET A 55 -4.90 3.10 -24.59
CA MET A 55 -5.07 4.45 -25.15
C MET A 55 -4.08 4.72 -26.30
N SER A 56 -2.83 4.29 -26.17
CA SER A 56 -1.82 4.39 -27.23
C SER A 56 -2.22 3.59 -28.48
N SER A 57 -2.77 2.38 -28.30
CA SER A 57 -3.27 1.56 -29.41
C SER A 57 -4.50 2.16 -30.10
N ALA A 58 -5.37 2.87 -29.38
CA ALA A 58 -6.51 3.58 -29.96
C ALA A 58 -6.10 4.86 -30.71
N CYS A 59 -4.98 5.45 -30.30
CA CYS A 59 -4.43 6.68 -30.87
C CYS A 59 -3.91 6.49 -32.31
N THR A 60 -3.40 5.29 -32.64
CA THR A 60 -2.89 4.99 -34.00
C THR A 60 -3.99 4.93 -35.06
N ILE A 61 -5.25 4.81 -34.66
CA ILE A 61 -6.41 4.65 -35.55
C ILE A 61 -7.06 6.01 -35.89
N ASN A 62 -6.81 7.07 -35.10
CA ASN A 62 -7.54 8.33 -35.19
C ASN A 62 -6.69 9.53 -35.62
N MET A 63 -7.35 10.56 -36.16
CA MET A 63 -6.75 11.82 -36.66
C MET A 63 -5.76 12.48 -35.66
N MET A 64 -4.76 13.19 -36.21
CA MET A 64 -3.65 13.85 -35.51
C MET A 64 -4.05 14.87 -34.42
N SER A 65 -5.29 15.37 -34.44
CA SER A 65 -5.81 16.28 -33.40
C SER A 65 -6.28 15.54 -32.14
N ILE A 66 -6.80 14.32 -32.29
CA ILE A 66 -7.29 13.48 -31.19
C ILE A 66 -6.10 12.87 -30.43
N SER A 67 -5.00 12.58 -31.13
CA SER A 67 -3.79 12.04 -30.52
C SER A 67 -3.16 12.97 -29.49
N LEU A 68 -3.17 14.28 -29.74
CA LEU A 68 -2.64 15.28 -28.82
C LEU A 68 -3.40 15.29 -27.49
N ILE A 69 -4.74 15.17 -27.54
CA ILE A 69 -5.60 15.12 -26.35
C ILE A 69 -5.33 13.84 -25.54
N ILE A 70 -5.17 12.70 -26.21
CA ILE A 70 -4.86 11.42 -25.54
C ILE A 70 -3.51 11.49 -24.82
N ILE A 71 -2.49 12.07 -25.46
CA ILE A 71 -1.16 12.26 -24.85
C ILE A 71 -1.24 13.17 -23.61
N MET A 72 -2.01 14.25 -23.67
CA MET A 72 -2.20 15.13 -22.51
C MET A 72 -2.88 14.41 -21.34
N MET A 73 -3.92 13.62 -21.60
CA MET A 73 -4.60 12.82 -20.57
C MET A 73 -3.67 11.76 -19.96
N GLN A 74 -2.84 11.13 -20.78
CA GLN A 74 -1.83 10.17 -20.34
C GLN A 74 -0.78 10.81 -19.42
N CYS A 75 -0.32 12.02 -19.74
CA CYS A 75 0.62 12.76 -18.91
C CYS A 75 0.02 13.08 -17.53
N PHE A 76 -1.25 13.48 -17.48
CA PHE A 76 -1.97 13.73 -16.24
C PHE A 76 -2.12 12.47 -15.36
N LEU A 77 -2.46 11.33 -15.98
CA LEU A 77 -2.56 10.04 -15.27
C LEU A 77 -1.22 9.62 -14.65
N MET A 78 -0.10 9.83 -15.36
CA MET A 78 1.23 9.50 -14.86
C MET A 78 1.61 10.34 -13.63
N ILE A 79 1.25 11.62 -13.62
CA ILE A 79 1.44 12.50 -12.46
C ILE A 79 0.59 12.02 -11.27
N LEU A 80 -0.64 11.58 -11.52
CA LEU A 80 -1.53 11.07 -10.48
C LEU A 80 -1.01 9.76 -9.87
N GLU A 81 -0.51 8.83 -10.68
CA GLU A 81 0.12 7.59 -10.17
C GLU A 81 1.34 7.88 -9.29
N LEU A 82 2.19 8.82 -9.70
CA LEU A 82 3.35 9.25 -8.91
C LEU A 82 2.91 9.85 -7.56
N ALA A 83 1.87 10.69 -7.56
CA ALA A 83 1.34 11.28 -6.33
C ALA A 83 0.81 10.21 -5.37
N VAL A 84 0.06 9.22 -5.88
CA VAL A 84 -0.45 8.10 -5.08
C VAL A 84 0.72 7.25 -4.53
N ALA A 85 1.76 7.02 -5.32
CA ALA A 85 2.95 6.29 -4.88
C ALA A 85 3.67 6.97 -3.70
N LEU A 86 3.80 8.30 -3.75
CA LEU A 86 4.40 9.08 -2.67
C LEU A 86 3.57 9.02 -1.38
N ILE A 87 2.26 9.19 -1.48
CA ILE A 87 1.35 9.10 -0.32
C ILE A 87 1.42 7.72 0.32
N GLN A 88 1.44 6.66 -0.50
CA GLN A 88 1.50 5.29 -0.02
C GLN A 88 2.82 4.98 0.71
N ALA A 89 3.95 5.47 0.19
CA ALA A 89 5.24 5.36 0.87
C ALA A 89 5.27 6.12 2.22
N TYR A 90 4.64 7.30 2.28
CA TYR A 90 4.53 8.09 3.51
C TYR A 90 3.68 7.39 4.58
N VAL A 91 2.51 6.86 4.22
CA VAL A 91 1.65 6.14 5.16
C VAL A 91 2.37 4.90 5.71
N PHE A 92 3.16 4.22 4.87
CA PHE A 92 3.96 3.08 5.30
C PHE A 92 5.01 3.43 6.35
N THR A 93 5.79 4.49 6.13
CA THR A 93 6.83 4.89 7.07
C THR A 93 6.25 5.34 8.41
N ILE A 94 5.10 6.05 8.41
CA ILE A 94 4.39 6.41 9.64
C ILE A 94 3.85 5.19 10.38
N LEU A 95 3.26 4.22 9.68
CA LEU A 95 2.76 3.01 10.32
C LEU A 95 3.91 2.21 10.94
N VAL A 96 5.00 2.00 10.22
CA VAL A 96 6.17 1.28 10.73
C VAL A 96 6.82 2.01 11.92
N SER A 97 6.91 3.34 11.88
CA SER A 97 7.48 4.10 13.00
C SER A 97 6.59 4.07 14.24
N LEU A 98 5.26 4.07 14.07
CA LEU A 98 4.31 3.92 15.17
C LEU A 98 4.43 2.51 15.79
N TYR A 99 4.50 1.46 14.97
CA TYR A 99 4.75 0.10 15.46
C TYR A 99 6.09 -0.07 16.16
N TYR A 100 7.16 0.56 15.64
CA TYR A 100 8.47 0.51 16.28
C TYR A 100 8.49 1.27 17.61
N ASN A 101 7.68 2.32 17.76
CA ASN A 101 7.55 3.05 19.01
C ASN A 101 6.62 2.37 20.03
N GLU A 102 5.68 1.54 19.57
CA GLU A 102 4.81 0.71 20.42
C GLU A 102 5.50 -0.56 20.94
N VAL A 103 6.55 -1.06 20.25
CA VAL A 103 7.33 -2.27 20.61
C VAL A 103 8.57 -1.91 21.42
#